data_AF-A0A7Z9W1R0-F1
#
_entry.id   AF-A0A7Z9W1R0-F1
#
_cell.length_a   1.000
_cell.length_b   1.000
_cell.length_c   1.000
_cell.angle_alpha   90.00
_cell.angle_beta   90.00
_cell.angle_gamma   90.00
#
_symmetry.space_group_name_H-M   'P 1'
#
loop_
_entity.id
_entity.type
_entity.pdbx_description
1 polymer ?
#
loop_
_entity_poly.entity_id
_entity_poly.type
_entity_poly.pdbx_seq_one_letter_code
_entity_poly.pdbx_strand_id
1 'polypeptide(L)'
;MLYSLFSLILVAYLPGALIFRSPTFERERRERLATEERVFWAIIISIAVSSTIALALAWFEFYRFERLLLINGFLSGVIVALYRQRLRFEGSARLPNGTALAPIALICLGIWLYFPPAEYLMGGKDPGVYMNEGLQIAQSGSLVITDSLLASLPSESRDLFISEQPESGIQAAHTGLRFMGYFVTDPDSGTVVGQFPHLYPIWIAIGYGLDSIDGARAVVGVWAILGVLALYFLGARLVGTIPALIGALLLSIHVVQIWYSRYPNSELVLQAVLLTGLLAFARAYVDELEFFGPVAATLLGLSMFVRFPAVLCLLAVVGAMLISTADNRRPRASFLAPFVIWQMLAGLYFLTILKPYVALPIEF
;
A
#
# COMPACT_ATOMS: atom_id res chain seq x y z
N MET A 1 25.00 -2.49 2.24
CA MET A 1 24.64 -3.25 1.02
C MET A 1 24.05 -4.63 1.33
N LEU A 2 24.79 -5.58 1.95
CA LEU A 2 24.24 -6.93 2.21
C LEU A 2 23.02 -6.92 3.14
N TYR A 3 23.06 -6.11 4.21
CA TYR A 3 21.93 -5.92 5.13
C TYR A 3 20.70 -5.38 4.40
N SER A 4 20.83 -4.26 3.67
CA SER A 4 19.72 -3.66 2.92
C SER A 4 19.10 -4.62 1.90
N LEU A 5 19.91 -5.41 1.20
CA LEU A 5 19.41 -6.42 0.26
C LEU A 5 18.63 -7.53 0.98
N PHE A 6 19.16 -8.05 2.08
CA PHE A 6 18.47 -9.05 2.89
C PHE A 6 17.15 -8.53 3.46
N SER A 7 17.16 -7.30 4.00
CA SER A 7 15.98 -6.61 4.52
C SER A 7 14.94 -6.39 3.42
N LEU A 8 15.37 -5.99 2.22
CA LEU A 8 14.48 -5.83 1.06
C LEU A 8 13.83 -7.17 0.68
N ILE A 9 14.59 -8.28 0.67
CA ILE A 9 14.04 -9.61 0.41
C ILE A 9 13.00 -10.00 1.45
N LEU A 10 13.26 -9.75 2.74
CA LEU A 10 12.32 -10.06 3.81
C LEU A 10 11.03 -9.23 3.76
N VAL A 11 11.11 -7.98 3.32
CA VAL A 11 9.95 -7.06 3.26
C VAL A 11 9.16 -7.23 1.96
N ALA A 12 9.84 -7.42 0.84
CA ALA A 12 9.24 -7.26 -0.48
C ALA A 12 9.25 -8.53 -1.35
N TYR A 13 9.75 -9.68 -0.87
CA TYR A 13 9.74 -10.91 -1.68
C TYR A 13 9.48 -12.22 -0.92
N LEU A 14 10.18 -12.47 0.20
CA LEU A 14 10.21 -13.80 0.80
C LEU A 14 8.84 -14.26 1.35
N PRO A 15 8.11 -13.48 2.18
CA PRO A 15 6.84 -13.94 2.73
C PRO A 15 5.83 -14.29 1.64
N GLY A 16 5.68 -13.42 0.65
CA GLY A 16 4.77 -13.61 -0.47
C GLY A 16 5.20 -14.73 -1.41
N ALA A 17 6.50 -14.90 -1.66
CA ALA A 17 6.99 -16.03 -2.44
C ALA A 17 6.69 -17.38 -1.77
N LEU A 18 6.74 -17.44 -0.44
CA LEU A 18 6.41 -18.64 0.34
C LEU A 18 4.89 -18.87 0.42
N ILE A 19 4.09 -17.83 0.68
CA ILE A 19 2.62 -17.89 0.67
C ILE A 19 2.11 -18.34 -0.70
N PHE A 20 2.66 -17.78 -1.78
CA PHE A 20 2.30 -18.16 -3.15
C PHE A 20 2.70 -19.61 -3.46
N ARG A 21 3.76 -20.15 -2.87
CA ARG A 21 4.17 -21.55 -3.08
C ARG A 21 3.53 -22.55 -2.12
N SER A 22 2.75 -22.09 -1.14
CA SER A 22 2.11 -22.97 -0.16
C SER A 22 1.22 -24.02 -0.85
N PRO A 23 1.18 -25.28 -0.37
CA PRO A 23 0.37 -26.37 -0.91
C PRO A 23 -1.12 -26.25 -0.55
N THR A 24 -1.61 -25.03 -0.36
CA THR A 24 -3.02 -24.73 -0.11
C THR A 24 -3.68 -24.21 -1.37
N PHE A 25 -5.00 -24.41 -1.49
CA PHE A 25 -5.78 -23.98 -2.64
C PHE A 25 -5.19 -24.53 -3.96
N GLU A 26 -5.64 -24.02 -5.11
CA GLU A 26 -5.40 -24.56 -6.45
C GLU A 26 -3.95 -24.40 -6.93
N ARG A 27 -2.99 -24.96 -6.20
CA ARG A 27 -1.55 -24.81 -6.39
C ARG A 27 -1.11 -25.09 -7.82
N GLU A 28 -1.49 -26.23 -8.38
CA GLU A 28 -1.11 -26.60 -9.75
C GLU A 28 -1.58 -25.54 -10.78
N ARG A 29 -2.78 -24.98 -10.60
CA ARG A 29 -3.29 -23.92 -11.49
C ARG A 29 -2.54 -22.61 -11.31
N ARG A 30 -2.10 -22.29 -10.08
CA ARG A 30 -1.24 -21.13 -9.79
C ARG A 30 0.17 -21.29 -10.37
N GLU A 31 0.72 -22.51 -10.35
CA GLU A 31 2.03 -22.83 -10.94
C GLU A 31 2.05 -22.68 -12.46
N ARG A 32 0.91 -22.91 -13.12
CA ARG A 32 0.71 -22.72 -14.56
C ARG A 32 0.67 -21.25 -14.99
N LEU A 33 0.61 -20.28 -14.07
CA LEU A 33 0.75 -18.87 -14.39
C LEU A 33 2.14 -18.59 -15.00
N ALA A 34 2.22 -17.56 -15.82
CA ALA A 34 3.48 -17.15 -16.44
C ALA A 34 4.53 -16.80 -15.35
N THR A 35 5.82 -17.02 -15.63
CA THR A 35 6.86 -16.91 -14.60
C THR A 35 6.98 -15.50 -14.05
N GLU A 36 6.94 -14.52 -14.93
CA GLU A 36 6.92 -13.10 -14.62
C GLU A 36 5.73 -12.71 -13.73
N GLU A 37 4.55 -13.30 -13.97
CA GLU A 37 3.37 -13.05 -13.15
C GLU A 37 3.50 -13.70 -11.76
N ARG A 38 4.10 -14.90 -11.68
CA ARG A 38 4.36 -15.55 -10.39
C ARG A 38 5.34 -14.74 -9.54
N VAL A 39 6.37 -14.15 -10.16
CA VAL A 39 7.31 -13.25 -9.47
C VAL A 39 6.60 -11.97 -9.03
N PHE A 40 5.77 -11.38 -9.89
CA PHE A 40 4.94 -10.24 -9.54
C PHE A 40 4.05 -10.52 -8.33
N TRP A 41 3.36 -11.67 -8.30
CA TRP A 41 2.55 -12.06 -7.15
C TRP A 41 3.36 -12.30 -5.88
N ALA A 42 4.54 -12.90 -5.98
CA ALA A 42 5.43 -13.06 -4.84
C ALA A 42 5.81 -11.71 -4.20
N ILE A 43 6.06 -10.68 -5.04
CA ILE A 43 6.36 -9.32 -4.59
C ILE A 43 5.13 -8.67 -3.97
N ILE A 44 4.00 -8.67 -4.68
CA ILE A 44 2.77 -8.01 -4.23
C ILE A 44 2.25 -8.60 -2.92
N ILE A 45 2.25 -9.93 -2.77
CA ILE A 45 1.80 -10.57 -1.54
C ILE A 45 2.74 -10.20 -0.39
N SER A 46 4.05 -10.12 -0.62
CA SER A 46 5.00 -9.68 0.41
C SER A 46 4.76 -8.23 0.82
N ILE A 47 4.54 -7.35 -0.16
CA ILE A 47 4.19 -5.95 0.06
C ILE A 47 2.89 -5.84 0.87
N ALA A 48 1.86 -6.61 0.53
CA ALA A 48 0.60 -6.62 1.26
C ALA A 48 0.78 -7.09 2.71
N VAL A 49 1.52 -8.19 2.93
CA VAL A 49 1.84 -8.72 4.26
C VAL A 49 2.63 -7.70 5.09
N SER A 50 3.70 -7.14 4.52
CA SER A 50 4.52 -6.12 5.19
C SER A 50 3.73 -4.85 5.48
N SER A 51 2.83 -4.45 4.59
CA SER A 51 1.92 -3.30 4.80
C SER A 51 1.01 -3.54 5.99
N THR A 52 0.37 -4.72 6.06
CA THR A 52 -0.51 -5.09 7.17
C THR A 52 0.24 -5.14 8.50
N ILE A 53 1.41 -5.76 8.54
CA ILE A 53 2.23 -5.86 9.75
C ILE A 53 2.71 -4.48 10.20
N ALA A 54 3.25 -3.68 9.28
CA ALA A 54 3.78 -2.36 9.62
C ALA A 54 2.67 -1.40 10.09
N LEU A 55 1.51 -1.39 9.42
CA LEU A 55 0.35 -0.63 9.86
C LEU A 55 -0.11 -1.07 11.25
N ALA A 56 -0.21 -2.38 11.51
CA ALA A 56 -0.60 -2.87 12.82
C ALA A 56 0.41 -2.49 13.91
N LEU A 57 1.71 -2.66 13.64
CA LEU A 57 2.76 -2.26 14.57
C LEU A 57 2.68 -0.76 14.88
N ALA A 58 2.51 0.09 13.85
CA ALA A 58 2.45 1.54 14.04
C ALA A 58 1.16 1.98 14.73
N TRP A 59 0.04 1.31 14.47
CA TRP A 59 -1.22 1.56 15.17
C TRP A 59 -1.06 1.34 16.67
N PHE A 60 -0.37 0.28 17.07
CA PHE A 60 -0.08 -0.01 18.47
C PHE A 60 1.20 0.66 18.99
N GLU A 61 1.75 1.66 18.28
CA GLU A 61 2.95 2.42 18.71
C GLU A 61 4.22 1.57 18.89
N PHE A 62 4.25 0.40 18.24
CA PHE A 62 5.35 -0.57 18.31
C PHE A 62 6.16 -0.65 17.03
N TYR A 63 5.95 0.23 16.05
CA TYR A 63 6.71 0.16 14.80
C TYR A 63 8.20 0.42 15.04
N ARG A 64 9.01 -0.54 14.59
CA ARG A 64 10.43 -0.41 14.35
C ARG A 64 10.74 -1.26 13.15
N PHE A 65 11.68 -0.81 12.31
CA PHE A 65 12.03 -1.55 11.10
C PHE A 65 12.50 -2.98 11.41
N GLU A 66 13.28 -3.15 12.48
CA GLU A 66 13.77 -4.46 12.92
C GLU A 66 12.64 -5.39 13.36
N ARG A 67 11.58 -4.85 13.99
CA ARG A 67 10.41 -5.65 14.39
C ARG A 67 9.64 -6.15 13.17
N LEU A 68 9.50 -5.33 12.14
CA LEU A 68 8.94 -5.76 10.86
C LEU A 68 9.77 -6.90 10.24
N LEU A 69 11.10 -6.76 10.20
CA LEU A 69 11.99 -7.81 9.70
C LEU A 69 11.87 -9.12 10.50
N LEU A 70 11.82 -9.02 11.83
CA LEU A 70 11.67 -10.18 12.72
C LEU A 70 10.35 -10.90 12.48
N ILE A 71 9.23 -10.18 12.37
CA ILE A 71 7.91 -10.79 12.14
C ILE A 71 7.86 -11.42 10.73
N ASN A 72 8.36 -10.75 9.70
CA ASN A 72 8.43 -11.30 8.34
C ASN A 72 9.33 -12.54 8.27
N GLY A 73 10.48 -12.50 8.94
CA GLY A 73 11.40 -13.63 9.06
C GLY A 73 10.79 -14.81 9.81
N PHE A 74 10.11 -14.54 10.93
CA PHE A 74 9.41 -15.55 11.72
C PHE A 74 8.28 -16.19 10.92
N LEU A 75 7.43 -15.40 10.27
CA LEU A 75 6.35 -15.89 9.39
C LEU A 75 6.92 -16.77 8.27
N SER A 76 7.98 -16.31 7.62
CA SER A 76 8.67 -17.08 6.58
C SER A 76 9.22 -18.41 7.13
N GLY A 77 9.83 -18.38 8.32
CA GLY A 77 10.35 -19.57 9.01
C GLY A 77 9.25 -20.57 9.38
N VAL A 78 8.10 -20.10 9.87
CA VAL A 78 6.92 -20.93 10.17
C VAL A 78 6.39 -21.60 8.90
N ILE A 79 6.26 -20.86 7.80
CA ILE A 79 5.78 -21.42 6.52
C ILE A 79 6.75 -22.51 6.02
N VAL A 80 8.06 -22.27 6.09
CA VAL A 80 9.08 -23.26 5.73
C VAL A 80 9.04 -24.48 6.66
N ALA A 81 8.86 -24.28 7.97
CA ALA A 81 8.80 -25.38 8.93
C ALA A 81 7.55 -26.26 8.73
N LEU A 82 6.40 -25.65 8.42
CA LEU A 82 5.12 -26.34 8.19
C LEU A 82 5.10 -27.11 6.88
N TYR A 83 5.57 -26.51 5.78
CA TYR A 83 5.43 -27.10 4.44
C TYR A 83 6.71 -27.76 3.90
N ARG A 84 7.88 -27.43 4.45
CA ARG A 84 9.19 -28.04 4.11
C ARG A 84 9.41 -28.13 2.60
N GLN A 85 9.59 -29.33 2.06
CA GLN A 85 9.85 -29.58 0.64
C GLN A 85 8.63 -29.33 -0.26
N ARG A 86 7.41 -29.19 0.30
CA ARG A 86 6.17 -28.94 -0.46
C ARG A 86 6.02 -27.49 -0.96
N LEU A 87 7.08 -26.69 -0.83
CA LEU A 87 7.18 -25.33 -1.36
C LEU A 87 7.92 -25.27 -2.70
N ARG A 88 8.55 -26.36 -3.13
CA ARG A 88 9.19 -26.44 -4.45
C ARG A 88 8.12 -26.60 -5.50
N PHE A 89 8.12 -25.73 -6.52
CA PHE A 89 7.21 -25.88 -7.66
C PHE A 89 7.27 -27.29 -8.21
N GLU A 90 6.11 -27.87 -8.46
CA GLU A 90 6.03 -29.17 -9.13
C GLU A 90 6.30 -28.96 -10.63
N GLY A 91 6.48 -30.04 -11.39
CA GLY A 91 6.83 -29.98 -12.82
C GLY A 91 5.80 -29.25 -13.72
N SER A 92 4.70 -28.74 -13.14
CA SER A 92 3.66 -27.95 -13.80
C SER A 92 4.03 -26.47 -14.00
N ALA A 93 5.11 -26.00 -13.36
CA ALA A 93 5.59 -24.64 -13.49
C ALA A 93 6.08 -24.32 -14.90
N ARG A 94 5.49 -23.29 -15.52
CA ARG A 94 5.99 -22.78 -16.81
C ARG A 94 7.40 -22.22 -16.65
N LEU A 95 8.28 -22.48 -17.62
CA LEU A 95 9.63 -21.89 -17.63
C LEU A 95 9.58 -20.42 -18.07
N PRO A 96 10.58 -19.60 -17.68
CA PRO A 96 10.74 -18.26 -18.26
C PRO A 96 10.80 -18.36 -19.79
N ASN A 97 10.09 -17.47 -20.48
CA ASN A 97 10.14 -17.34 -21.92
C ASN A 97 10.24 -15.85 -22.31
N GLY A 98 10.21 -15.54 -23.61
CA GLY A 98 10.36 -14.18 -24.12
C GLY A 98 9.35 -13.15 -23.58
N THR A 99 8.20 -13.58 -23.03
CA THR A 99 7.22 -12.67 -22.40
C THR A 99 7.78 -11.95 -21.18
N ALA A 100 8.79 -12.52 -20.50
CA ALA A 100 9.47 -11.87 -19.37
C ALA A 100 10.23 -10.59 -19.77
N LEU A 101 10.54 -10.40 -21.06
CA LEU A 101 11.19 -9.17 -21.54
C LEU A 101 10.31 -7.93 -21.37
N ALA A 102 8.99 -8.09 -21.45
CA ALA A 102 8.05 -6.98 -21.32
C ALA A 102 8.11 -6.30 -19.93
N PRO A 103 7.90 -7.01 -18.80
CA PRO A 103 8.03 -6.41 -17.48
C PRO A 103 9.45 -5.95 -17.17
N ILE A 104 10.49 -6.64 -17.67
CA ILE A 104 11.89 -6.18 -17.51
C ILE A 104 12.09 -4.83 -18.20
N ALA A 105 11.61 -4.67 -19.45
CA ALA A 105 11.72 -3.41 -20.17
C ALA A 105 10.98 -2.27 -19.45
N LEU A 106 9.79 -2.53 -18.91
CA LEU A 106 9.03 -1.56 -18.12
C LEU A 106 9.76 -1.15 -16.84
N ILE A 107 10.38 -2.11 -16.14
CA ILE A 107 11.20 -1.83 -14.95
C ILE A 107 12.40 -0.96 -15.33
N CYS A 108 13.15 -1.32 -16.37
CA CYS A 108 14.32 -0.54 -16.82
C CYS A 108 13.92 0.87 -17.24
N LEU A 109 12.82 1.01 -17.98
CA LEU A 109 12.28 2.31 -18.40
C LEU A 109 11.86 3.15 -17.19
N GLY A 110 11.15 2.56 -16.23
CA GLY A 110 10.75 3.25 -15.00
C GLY A 110 11.94 3.66 -14.13
N ILE A 111 12.97 2.81 -13.98
CA ILE A 111 14.21 3.18 -13.28
C ILE A 111 14.86 4.40 -13.95
N TRP A 112 14.90 4.44 -15.28
CA TRP A 112 15.50 5.55 -16.03
C TRP A 112 14.70 6.84 -15.92
N LEU A 113 13.37 6.78 -15.95
CA LEU A 113 12.49 7.97 -15.98
C LEU A 113 12.13 8.51 -14.59
N TYR A 114 12.01 7.65 -13.58
CA TYR A 114 11.42 8.01 -12.28
C TYR A 114 12.46 8.35 -11.21
N PHE A 115 13.74 8.10 -11.47
CA PHE A 115 14.83 8.38 -10.54
C PHE A 115 15.80 9.42 -11.14
N PRO A 116 16.36 10.33 -10.30
CA PRO A 116 16.12 10.49 -8.87
C PRO A 116 14.76 11.20 -8.59
N PRO A 117 14.09 10.85 -7.47
CA PRO A 117 12.86 11.51 -7.03
C PRO A 117 13.16 12.92 -6.47
N ALA A 118 12.12 13.77 -6.40
CA ALA A 118 12.22 15.11 -5.85
C ALA A 118 12.43 15.10 -4.32
N GLU A 119 13.07 16.15 -3.81
CA GLU A 119 13.44 16.30 -2.40
C GLU A 119 12.37 17.07 -1.63
N TYR A 120 11.40 16.35 -1.08
CA TYR A 120 10.31 16.90 -0.25
C TYR A 120 10.58 16.73 1.25
N LEU A 121 11.78 17.10 1.71
CA LEU A 121 12.18 16.93 3.12
C LEU A 121 11.77 18.09 4.05
N MET A 122 11.75 19.32 3.54
CA MET A 122 11.41 20.51 4.34
C MET A 122 9.89 20.76 4.47
N GLY A 123 9.05 19.88 3.91
CA GLY A 123 7.60 20.08 3.88
C GLY A 123 7.11 20.87 2.66
N GLY A 124 6.08 21.69 2.85
CA GLY A 124 5.60 22.71 1.90
C GLY A 124 4.22 22.44 1.27
N LYS A 125 3.91 21.19 0.94
CA LYS A 125 2.61 20.72 0.38
C LYS A 125 2.36 19.28 0.82
N ASP A 126 1.29 18.67 0.35
CA ASP A 126 0.92 17.25 0.55
C ASP A 126 2.10 16.26 0.51
N PRO A 127 3.05 16.34 -0.45
CA PRO A 127 4.15 15.38 -0.50
C PRO A 127 5.12 15.50 0.67
N GLY A 128 5.31 16.73 1.15
CA GLY A 128 6.11 17.00 2.33
C GLY A 128 5.42 16.48 3.60
N VAL A 129 4.09 16.49 3.64
CA VAL A 129 3.31 15.89 4.73
C VAL A 129 3.52 14.37 4.74
N TYR A 130 3.32 13.68 3.61
CA TYR A 130 3.57 12.24 3.50
C TYR A 130 5.01 11.85 3.88
N MET A 131 6.00 12.61 3.39
CA MET A 131 7.41 12.39 3.71
C MET A 131 7.68 12.50 5.20
N ASN A 132 7.24 13.60 5.81
CA ASN A 132 7.47 13.86 7.21
C ASN A 132 6.69 12.90 8.11
N GLU A 133 5.45 12.54 7.78
CA GLU A 133 4.69 11.50 8.49
C GLU A 133 5.45 10.16 8.47
N GLY A 134 5.96 9.74 7.31
CA GLY A 134 6.72 8.50 7.20
C GLY A 134 8.01 8.51 8.03
N LEU A 135 8.74 9.62 8.03
CA LEU A 135 9.92 9.79 8.87
C LEU A 135 9.58 9.83 10.36
N GLN A 136 8.46 10.45 10.73
CA GLN A 136 7.95 10.44 12.11
C GLN A 136 7.61 9.02 12.54
N ILE A 137 6.86 8.25 11.74
CA ILE A 137 6.57 6.83 12.04
C ILE A 137 7.87 6.04 12.21
N ALA A 138 8.88 6.28 11.37
CA ALA A 138 10.16 5.59 11.48
C ALA A 138 10.91 5.89 12.80
N GLN A 139 10.73 7.09 13.34
CA GLN A 139 11.42 7.56 14.56
C GLN A 139 10.63 7.27 15.83
N SER A 140 9.32 7.51 15.82
CA SER A 140 8.43 7.36 16.98
C SER A 140 7.84 5.96 17.10
N GLY A 141 7.66 5.27 15.98
CA GLY A 141 6.98 3.98 15.92
C GLY A 141 5.45 4.05 15.97
N SER A 142 4.86 5.25 15.87
CA SER A 142 3.41 5.49 16.00
C SER A 142 2.81 6.18 14.77
N LEU A 143 1.54 5.90 14.49
CA LEU A 143 0.73 6.64 13.50
C LEU A 143 0.33 8.04 13.99
N VAL A 144 0.41 8.29 15.29
CA VAL A 144 0.05 9.56 15.92
C VAL A 144 1.29 10.16 16.57
N ILE A 145 1.43 11.47 16.45
CA ILE A 145 2.58 12.23 16.94
C ILE A 145 2.22 12.81 18.31
N THR A 146 3.11 12.61 19.29
CA THR A 146 3.03 13.33 20.57
C THR A 146 4.04 14.47 20.55
N ASP A 147 3.54 15.70 20.45
CA ASP A 147 4.36 16.90 20.45
C ASP A 147 4.49 17.47 21.86
N SER A 148 5.65 17.26 22.48
CA SER A 148 5.91 17.72 23.84
C SER A 148 5.92 19.25 23.98
N LEU A 149 6.29 19.99 22.93
CA LEU A 149 6.27 21.45 22.97
C LEU A 149 4.82 21.94 22.96
N LEU A 150 3.95 21.32 22.15
CA LEU A 150 2.51 21.59 22.17
C LEU A 150 1.89 21.31 23.55
N ALA A 151 2.18 20.14 24.13
CA ALA A 151 1.69 19.74 25.45
C ALA A 151 2.16 20.70 26.57
N SER A 152 3.33 21.34 26.39
CA SER A 152 3.87 22.30 27.35
C SER A 152 3.29 23.71 27.26
N LEU A 153 2.48 24.02 26.22
CA LEU A 153 1.92 25.35 26.06
C LEU A 153 0.87 25.66 27.15
N PRO A 154 1.00 26.78 27.88
CA PRO A 154 -0.03 27.25 28.78
C PRO A 154 -1.35 27.43 28.04
N SER A 155 -2.46 26.99 28.64
CA SER A 155 -3.80 27.04 28.03
C SER A 155 -4.15 28.44 27.50
N GLU A 156 -3.76 29.49 28.23
CA GLU A 156 -4.00 30.90 27.89
C GLU A 156 -3.27 31.37 26.62
N SER A 157 -2.23 30.66 26.18
CA SER A 157 -1.41 31.02 25.02
C SER A 157 -1.66 30.15 23.79
N ARG A 158 -2.49 29.10 23.91
CA ARG A 158 -2.69 28.10 22.85
C ARG A 158 -3.27 28.71 21.57
N ASP A 159 -4.18 29.65 21.72
CA ASP A 159 -4.85 30.32 20.59
C ASP A 159 -3.89 31.20 19.77
N LEU A 160 -2.70 31.52 20.30
CA LEU A 160 -1.63 32.21 19.55
C LEU A 160 -0.86 31.26 18.60
N PHE A 161 -0.87 29.96 18.88
CA PHE A 161 -0.05 28.95 18.17
C PHE A 161 -0.86 27.88 17.46
N ILE A 162 -2.16 27.80 17.75
CA ILE A 162 -3.10 26.85 17.20
C ILE A 162 -4.22 27.66 16.55
N SER A 163 -4.53 27.41 15.28
CA SER A 163 -5.68 28.06 14.65
C SER A 163 -6.97 27.72 15.41
N GLU A 164 -7.69 28.75 15.86
CA GLU A 164 -8.93 28.62 16.62
C GLU A 164 -9.93 27.68 15.94
N GLN A 165 -10.67 26.91 16.75
CA GLN A 165 -11.83 26.14 16.34
C GLN A 165 -12.97 27.08 15.91
N PRO A 166 -13.32 27.14 14.62
CA PRO A 166 -14.58 27.74 14.22
C PRO A 166 -15.70 26.80 14.69
N GLU A 167 -16.71 27.35 15.36
CA GLU A 167 -17.83 26.59 15.92
C GLU A 167 -18.64 25.81 14.87
N SER A 168 -18.56 26.20 13.58
CA SER A 168 -19.10 25.43 12.44
C SER A 168 -18.64 25.99 11.08
N GLY A 169 -18.75 25.19 10.02
CA GLY A 169 -18.58 25.61 8.62
C GLY A 169 -17.30 25.09 7.94
N ILE A 170 -17.07 25.51 6.68
CA ILE A 170 -15.95 25.12 5.80
C ILE A 170 -14.59 25.41 6.46
N GLN A 171 -14.53 26.42 7.33
CA GLN A 171 -13.33 26.79 8.09
C GLN A 171 -12.90 25.74 9.13
N ALA A 172 -13.81 24.85 9.59
CA ALA A 172 -13.50 23.80 10.57
C ALA A 172 -12.50 22.75 10.04
N ALA A 173 -12.30 22.74 8.72
CA ALA A 173 -11.42 21.84 8.01
C ALA A 173 -9.91 22.15 8.18
N HIS A 174 -9.58 23.37 8.59
CA HIS A 174 -8.20 23.88 8.69
C HIS A 174 -7.84 24.26 10.13
N THR A 175 -8.53 23.62 11.06
CA THR A 175 -8.56 23.94 12.47
C THR A 175 -7.55 23.11 13.24
N GLY A 176 -6.92 23.71 14.26
CA GLY A 176 -5.92 23.00 15.03
C GLY A 176 -4.62 22.76 14.25
N LEU A 177 -4.34 23.52 13.18
CA LEU A 177 -3.12 23.29 12.40
C LEU A 177 -1.91 23.82 13.18
N ARG A 178 -0.99 22.92 13.54
CA ARG A 178 0.34 23.30 14.05
C ARG A 178 1.30 23.62 12.90
N PHE A 179 1.21 22.82 11.85
CA PHE A 179 1.88 22.98 10.56
C PHE A 179 0.90 22.62 9.44
N MET A 180 1.13 23.09 8.21
CA MET A 180 0.31 22.69 7.07
C MET A 180 0.23 21.16 6.96
N GLY A 181 -0.99 20.62 6.97
CA GLY A 181 -1.26 19.17 6.88
C GLY A 181 -1.07 18.39 8.19
N TYR A 182 -1.00 19.06 9.34
CA TYR A 182 -0.91 18.42 10.67
C TYR A 182 -1.99 18.95 11.60
N PHE A 183 -2.93 18.08 11.97
CA PHE A 183 -4.06 18.39 12.83
C PHE A 183 -3.74 18.10 14.29
N VAL A 184 -3.89 19.09 15.16
CA VAL A 184 -3.91 18.92 16.61
C VAL A 184 -5.27 18.33 16.99
N THR A 185 -5.26 17.10 17.51
CA THR A 185 -6.48 16.39 17.94
C THR A 185 -6.73 16.53 19.43
N ASP A 186 -5.67 16.65 20.23
CA ASP A 186 -5.74 16.95 21.66
C ASP A 186 -4.57 17.85 22.07
N PRO A 187 -4.81 19.16 22.29
CA PRO A 187 -3.77 20.10 22.70
C PRO A 187 -3.17 19.82 24.09
N ASP A 188 -3.92 19.21 25.02
CA ASP A 188 -3.46 18.97 26.39
C ASP A 188 -2.38 17.88 26.44
N SER A 189 -2.61 16.80 25.70
CA SER A 189 -1.62 15.72 25.54
C SER A 189 -0.60 15.99 24.43
N GLY A 190 -0.77 17.08 23.67
CA GLY A 190 0.06 17.40 22.50
C GLY A 190 -0.12 16.42 21.34
N THR A 191 -1.29 15.78 21.23
CA THR A 191 -1.57 14.79 20.20
C THR A 191 -1.82 15.46 18.85
N VAL A 192 -1.03 15.06 17.86
CA VAL A 192 -1.06 15.57 16.49
C VAL A 192 -1.14 14.38 15.53
N VAL A 193 -2.00 14.49 14.51
CA VAL A 193 -2.06 13.51 13.43
C VAL A 193 -1.82 14.21 12.10
N GLY A 194 -1.10 13.52 11.22
CA GLY A 194 -0.95 13.97 9.86
C GLY A 194 -2.27 13.91 9.08
N GLN A 195 -2.39 14.70 8.02
CA GLN A 195 -3.64 14.86 7.30
C GLN A 195 -4.05 13.59 6.56
N PHE A 196 -3.11 12.77 6.10
CA PHE A 196 -3.40 11.75 5.10
C PHE A 196 -3.42 10.32 5.65
N PRO A 197 -4.06 9.37 4.94
CA PRO A 197 -4.00 7.95 5.32
C PRO A 197 -2.57 7.36 5.28
N HIS A 198 -2.29 6.52 6.28
CA HIS A 198 -0.92 6.17 6.63
C HIS A 198 -0.27 5.02 5.83
N LEU A 199 -0.91 4.39 4.83
CA LEU A 199 -0.25 3.30 4.09
C LEU A 199 0.98 3.80 3.32
N TYR A 200 0.89 4.94 2.65
CA TYR A 200 2.03 5.49 1.94
C TYR A 200 3.15 5.98 2.89
N PRO A 201 2.85 6.74 3.97
CA PRO A 201 3.78 7.05 5.05
C PRO A 201 4.50 5.83 5.64
N ILE A 202 3.79 4.72 5.84
CA ILE A 202 4.39 3.46 6.31
C ILE A 202 5.46 2.96 5.34
N TRP A 203 5.23 3.06 4.03
CA TRP A 203 6.25 2.66 3.05
C TRP A 203 7.44 3.62 3.00
N ILE A 204 7.23 4.91 3.27
CA ILE A 204 8.31 5.87 3.47
C ILE A 204 9.13 5.49 4.71
N ALA A 205 8.48 5.08 5.81
CA ALA A 205 9.14 4.59 7.02
C ALA A 205 9.94 3.30 6.79
N ILE A 206 9.42 2.38 5.97
CA ILE A 206 10.11 1.16 5.53
C ILE A 206 11.32 1.53 4.66
N GLY A 207 11.16 2.46 3.72
CA GLY A 207 12.24 3.00 2.91
C GLY A 207 13.36 3.59 3.76
N TYR A 208 12.98 4.34 4.81
CA TYR A 208 13.93 4.87 5.79
C TYR A 208 14.71 3.78 6.52
N GLY A 209 14.06 2.68 6.90
CA GLY A 209 14.75 1.54 7.50
C GLY A 209 15.72 0.81 6.55
N LEU A 210 15.44 0.83 5.23
CA LEU A 210 16.25 0.16 4.22
C LEU A 210 17.53 0.92 3.87
N ASP A 211 17.41 2.24 3.68
CA ASP A 211 18.50 3.08 3.17
C ASP A 211 18.37 4.55 3.62
N SER A 212 17.87 4.78 4.84
CA SER A 212 17.67 6.10 5.43
C SER A 212 16.89 7.04 4.50
N ILE A 213 17.25 8.32 4.46
CA ILE A 213 16.55 9.34 3.67
C ILE A 213 16.48 8.98 2.18
N ASP A 214 17.52 8.38 1.60
CA ASP A 214 17.50 8.00 0.19
C ASP A 214 16.51 6.87 -0.09
N GLY A 215 16.43 5.90 0.82
CA GLY A 215 15.40 4.86 0.78
C GLY A 215 13.99 5.44 0.91
N ALA A 216 13.76 6.36 1.85
CA ALA A 216 12.47 7.03 2.04
C ALA A 216 12.00 7.77 0.78
N ARG A 217 12.92 8.47 0.10
CA ARG A 217 12.67 9.18 -1.16
C ARG A 217 12.39 8.23 -2.33
N ALA A 218 13.10 7.11 -2.41
CA ALA A 218 13.01 6.17 -3.52
C ALA A 218 11.65 5.45 -3.61
N VAL A 219 10.92 5.36 -2.50
CA VAL A 219 9.66 4.59 -2.38
C VAL A 219 8.63 4.97 -3.44
N VAL A 220 8.48 6.27 -3.77
CA VAL A 220 7.49 6.70 -4.78
C VAL A 220 7.79 6.14 -6.17
N GLY A 221 9.06 6.12 -6.58
CA GLY A 221 9.47 5.58 -7.88
C GLY A 221 9.26 4.06 -7.95
N VAL A 222 9.48 3.35 -6.84
CA VAL A 222 9.19 1.90 -6.76
C VAL A 222 7.69 1.63 -6.92
N TRP A 223 6.84 2.39 -6.23
CA TRP A 223 5.38 2.29 -6.38
C TRP A 223 4.92 2.65 -7.79
N ALA A 224 5.55 3.62 -8.45
CA ALA A 224 5.29 3.96 -9.84
C ALA A 224 5.52 2.77 -10.78
N ILE A 225 6.67 2.09 -10.63
CA ILE A 225 7.01 0.89 -11.41
C ILE A 225 5.99 -0.22 -11.13
N LEU A 226 5.65 -0.47 -9.87
CA LEU A 226 4.63 -1.46 -9.51
C LEU A 226 3.26 -1.11 -10.10
N GLY A 227 2.89 0.16 -10.15
CA GLY A 227 1.65 0.64 -10.77
C GLY A 227 1.61 0.38 -12.28
N VAL A 228 2.72 0.59 -12.98
CA VAL A 228 2.85 0.28 -14.41
C VAL A 228 2.79 -1.22 -14.65
N LEU A 229 3.48 -2.02 -13.82
CA LEU A 229 3.43 -3.47 -13.90
C LEU A 229 2.03 -4.02 -13.60
N ALA A 230 1.33 -3.45 -12.62
CA ALA A 230 -0.04 -3.81 -12.30
C ALA A 230 -0.98 -3.55 -13.49
N LEU A 231 -0.83 -2.40 -14.16
CA LEU A 231 -1.55 -2.10 -15.40
C LEU A 231 -1.22 -3.13 -16.50
N TYR A 232 0.06 -3.46 -16.68
CA TYR A 232 0.48 -4.45 -17.66
C TYR A 232 -0.14 -5.82 -17.39
N PHE A 233 -0.06 -6.36 -16.17
CA PHE A 233 -0.60 -7.68 -15.86
C PHE A 233 -2.13 -7.73 -15.90
N LEU A 234 -2.80 -6.68 -15.41
CA LEU A 234 -4.26 -6.57 -15.54
C LEU A 234 -4.68 -6.48 -17.00
N GLY A 235 -4.04 -5.61 -17.78
CA GLY A 235 -4.29 -5.46 -19.21
C GLY A 235 -4.00 -6.74 -19.99
N ALA A 236 -2.90 -7.44 -19.66
CA ALA A 236 -2.51 -8.67 -20.34
C ALA A 236 -3.57 -9.76 -20.17
N ARG A 237 -4.21 -9.80 -19.00
CA ARG A 237 -5.33 -10.68 -18.72
C ARG A 237 -6.60 -10.26 -19.46
N LEU A 238 -6.88 -8.95 -19.57
CA LEU A 238 -8.14 -8.44 -20.13
C LEU A 238 -8.18 -8.37 -21.65
N VAL A 239 -7.10 -7.91 -22.28
CA VAL A 239 -7.05 -7.56 -23.72
C VAL A 239 -5.83 -8.17 -24.43
N GLY A 240 -5.02 -8.97 -23.73
CA GLY A 240 -3.83 -9.61 -24.29
C GLY A 240 -2.53 -8.84 -24.04
N THR A 241 -1.40 -9.53 -24.21
CA THR A 241 -0.07 -9.06 -23.80
C THR A 241 0.45 -7.86 -24.58
N ILE A 242 0.23 -7.82 -25.89
CA ILE A 242 0.74 -6.73 -26.75
C ILE A 242 -0.01 -5.41 -26.50
N PRO A 243 -1.36 -5.35 -26.51
CA PRO A 243 -2.06 -4.11 -26.17
C PRO A 243 -1.74 -3.64 -24.75
N ALA A 244 -1.60 -4.56 -23.80
CA ALA A 244 -1.23 -4.23 -22.42
C ALA A 244 0.18 -3.63 -22.31
N LEU A 245 1.15 -4.17 -23.06
CA LEU A 245 2.51 -3.62 -23.11
C LEU A 245 2.50 -2.21 -23.70
N ILE A 246 1.78 -2.00 -24.81
CA ILE A 246 1.65 -0.67 -25.43
C ILE A 246 1.03 0.32 -24.43
N GLY A 247 -0.06 -0.06 -23.76
CA GLY A 247 -0.70 0.79 -22.75
C GLY A 247 0.22 1.10 -21.57
N ALA A 248 0.97 0.12 -21.07
CA ALA A 248 1.93 0.31 -19.99
C ALA A 248 3.12 1.19 -20.40
N LEU A 249 3.63 1.06 -21.64
CA LEU A 249 4.69 1.91 -22.18
C LEU A 249 4.22 3.36 -22.34
N LEU A 250 3.02 3.56 -22.90
CA LEU A 250 2.42 4.88 -23.04
C LEU A 250 2.20 5.55 -21.68
N LEU A 251 1.70 4.80 -20.69
CA LEU A 251 1.60 5.31 -19.33
C LEU A 251 2.98 5.66 -18.77
N SER A 252 3.99 4.81 -19.03
CA SER A 252 5.32 5.00 -18.46
C SER A 252 5.97 6.32 -18.85
N ILE A 253 5.73 6.76 -20.09
CA ILE A 253 6.26 8.02 -20.65
C ILE A 253 5.30 9.20 -20.48
N HIS A 254 4.10 8.98 -19.94
CA HIS A 254 3.10 10.03 -19.80
C HIS A 254 3.55 11.08 -18.78
N VAL A 255 3.39 12.36 -19.10
CA VAL A 255 3.89 13.48 -18.27
C VAL A 255 3.38 13.43 -16.84
N VAL A 256 2.10 13.06 -16.64
CA VAL A 256 1.50 12.96 -15.29
C VAL A 256 2.10 11.77 -14.52
N GLN A 257 2.35 10.63 -15.18
CA GLN A 257 2.99 9.49 -14.53
C GLN A 257 4.40 9.85 -14.09
N ILE A 258 5.19 10.46 -14.97
CA ILE A 258 6.56 10.90 -14.66
C ILE A 258 6.54 11.91 -13.50
N TRP A 259 5.63 12.90 -13.55
CA TRP A 259 5.50 13.88 -12.48
C TRP A 259 5.24 13.21 -11.13
N TYR A 260 4.17 12.41 -11.02
CA TYR A 260 3.82 11.74 -9.76
C TYR A 260 4.83 10.67 -9.35
N SER A 261 5.61 10.11 -10.29
CA SER A 261 6.65 9.11 -9.96
C SER A 261 7.86 9.69 -9.23
N ARG A 262 8.01 11.01 -9.31
CA ARG A 262 9.09 11.76 -8.65
C ARG A 262 8.58 12.60 -7.49
N TYR A 263 7.28 12.62 -7.27
CA TYR A 263 6.59 13.52 -6.35
C TYR A 263 5.87 12.69 -5.29
N PRO A 264 6.32 12.70 -4.02
CA PRO A 264 5.91 11.69 -3.05
C PRO A 264 4.46 11.86 -2.60
N ASN A 265 3.52 11.37 -3.41
CA ASN A 265 2.10 11.31 -3.10
C ASN A 265 1.57 9.88 -3.19
N SER A 266 0.38 9.69 -2.61
CA SER A 266 -0.28 8.40 -2.50
C SER A 266 -0.96 7.89 -3.77
N GLU A 267 -1.11 8.69 -4.84
CA GLU A 267 -1.78 8.28 -6.08
C GLU A 267 -1.12 7.06 -6.72
N LEU A 268 0.21 6.98 -6.71
CA LEU A 268 0.92 5.86 -7.34
C LEU A 268 0.84 4.58 -6.51
N VAL A 269 0.77 4.72 -5.19
CA VAL A 269 0.44 3.59 -4.29
C VAL A 269 -0.97 3.11 -4.59
N LEU A 270 -1.92 4.05 -4.73
CA LEU A 270 -3.31 3.72 -5.02
C LEU A 270 -3.45 3.02 -6.37
N GLN A 271 -2.77 3.52 -7.40
CA GLN A 271 -2.72 2.91 -8.73
C GLN A 271 -2.23 1.45 -8.64
N ALA A 272 -1.10 1.21 -7.99
CA ALA A 272 -0.52 -0.13 -7.86
C ALA A 272 -1.42 -1.08 -7.06
N VAL A 273 -1.92 -0.63 -5.90
CA VAL A 273 -2.75 -1.46 -5.01
C VAL A 273 -4.11 -1.74 -5.63
N LEU A 274 -4.79 -0.74 -6.22
CA LEU A 274 -6.11 -0.94 -6.84
C LEU A 274 -6.03 -1.82 -8.08
N LEU A 275 -5.13 -1.54 -9.03
CA LEU A 275 -5.01 -2.33 -10.25
C LEU A 275 -4.66 -3.79 -9.95
N THR A 276 -3.77 -4.01 -8.97
CA THR A 276 -3.42 -5.36 -8.56
C THR A 276 -4.54 -6.03 -7.76
N GLY A 277 -5.27 -5.27 -6.95
CA GLY A 277 -6.47 -5.75 -6.25
C GLY A 277 -7.57 -6.19 -7.22
N LEU A 278 -7.79 -5.44 -8.29
CA LEU A 278 -8.71 -5.80 -9.38
C LEU A 278 -8.22 -7.02 -10.16
N LEU A 279 -6.92 -7.13 -10.41
CA LEU A 279 -6.34 -8.33 -11.02
C LEU A 279 -6.57 -9.56 -10.13
N ALA A 280 -6.29 -9.45 -8.83
CA ALA A 280 -6.53 -10.53 -7.86
C ALA A 280 -8.02 -10.88 -7.79
N PHE A 281 -8.90 -9.88 -7.78
CA PHE A 281 -10.34 -10.07 -7.78
C PHE A 281 -10.79 -10.82 -9.05
N ALA A 282 -10.27 -10.46 -10.22
CA ALA A 282 -10.54 -11.17 -11.47
C ALA A 282 -9.98 -12.61 -11.46
N ARG A 283 -8.77 -12.84 -10.91
CA ARG A 283 -8.23 -14.19 -10.71
C ARG A 283 -9.15 -15.02 -9.81
N ALA A 284 -9.69 -14.43 -8.75
CA ALA A 284 -10.58 -15.11 -7.83
C ALA A 284 -11.96 -15.39 -8.45
N TYR A 285 -12.62 -14.40 -9.04
CA TYR A 285 -14.03 -14.50 -9.44
C TYR A 285 -14.25 -14.96 -10.88
N VAL A 286 -13.31 -14.71 -11.79
CA VAL A 286 -13.44 -15.05 -13.21
C VAL A 286 -12.59 -16.26 -13.58
N ASP A 287 -11.34 -16.30 -13.13
CA ASP A 287 -10.45 -17.46 -13.38
C ASP A 287 -10.66 -18.59 -12.36
N GLU A 288 -11.52 -18.36 -11.37
CA GLU A 288 -11.86 -19.33 -10.33
C GLU A 288 -10.66 -19.85 -9.53
N LEU A 289 -9.72 -18.98 -9.18
CA LEU A 289 -8.58 -19.30 -8.31
C LEU A 289 -8.85 -18.74 -6.91
N GLU A 290 -9.41 -19.56 -6.02
CA GLU A 290 -9.86 -19.13 -4.68
C GLU A 290 -8.76 -18.51 -3.82
N PHE A 291 -7.51 -18.95 -4.03
CA PHE A 291 -6.32 -18.36 -3.40
C PHE A 291 -6.27 -16.83 -3.50
N PHE A 292 -6.73 -16.25 -4.60
CA PHE A 292 -6.68 -14.81 -4.82
C PHE A 292 -7.81 -14.05 -4.11
N GLY A 293 -8.80 -14.73 -3.53
CA GLY A 293 -9.88 -14.09 -2.76
C GLY A 293 -9.34 -13.26 -1.59
N PRO A 294 -8.58 -13.86 -0.66
CA PRO A 294 -7.98 -13.11 0.45
C PRO A 294 -6.96 -12.06 -0.01
N VAL A 295 -6.23 -12.33 -1.10
CA VAL A 295 -5.26 -11.38 -1.69
C VAL A 295 -5.98 -10.14 -2.22
N ALA A 296 -7.06 -10.33 -2.98
CA ALA A 296 -7.90 -9.25 -3.50
C ALA A 296 -8.53 -8.45 -2.37
N ALA A 297 -9.12 -9.14 -1.38
CA ALA A 297 -9.70 -8.50 -0.20
C ALA A 297 -8.68 -7.65 0.56
N THR A 298 -7.46 -8.15 0.71
CA THR A 298 -6.38 -7.44 1.40
C THR A 298 -5.90 -6.22 0.62
N LEU A 299 -5.67 -6.33 -0.69
CA LEU A 299 -5.25 -5.19 -1.51
C LEU A 299 -6.34 -4.11 -1.58
N LEU A 300 -7.59 -4.51 -1.83
CA LEU A 300 -8.73 -3.59 -1.86
C LEU A 300 -8.97 -2.97 -0.47
N GLY A 301 -8.83 -3.74 0.61
CA GLY A 301 -8.89 -3.22 1.98
C GLY A 301 -7.79 -2.19 2.28
N LEU A 302 -6.54 -2.53 1.96
CA LEU A 302 -5.39 -1.64 2.11
C LEU A 302 -5.54 -0.35 1.32
N SER A 303 -6.27 -0.35 0.19
CA SER A 303 -6.49 0.88 -0.60
C SER A 303 -7.19 2.00 0.19
N MET A 304 -8.03 1.67 1.18
CA MET A 304 -8.64 2.66 2.08
C MET A 304 -7.62 3.32 3.01
N PHE A 305 -6.52 2.65 3.32
CA PHE A 305 -5.39 3.20 4.07
C PHE A 305 -4.44 4.01 3.19
N VAL A 306 -4.65 4.02 1.86
CA VAL A 306 -3.91 4.88 0.92
C VAL A 306 -4.61 6.21 0.76
N ARG A 307 -5.89 6.20 0.35
CA ARG A 307 -6.74 7.39 0.18
C ARG A 307 -8.23 7.02 0.25
N PHE A 308 -9.07 7.91 0.76
CA PHE A 308 -10.51 7.68 0.85
C PHE A 308 -11.27 7.54 -0.48
N PRO A 309 -10.92 8.24 -1.59
CA PRO A 309 -11.55 8.02 -2.89
C PRO A 309 -11.50 6.58 -3.40
N ALA A 310 -10.64 5.71 -2.82
CA ALA A 310 -10.67 4.27 -3.07
C ALA A 310 -12.06 3.64 -2.83
N VAL A 311 -12.89 4.24 -1.96
CA VAL A 311 -14.27 3.81 -1.69
C VAL A 311 -15.11 3.66 -2.96
N LEU A 312 -14.90 4.51 -3.97
CA LEU A 312 -15.62 4.42 -5.24
C LEU A 312 -15.30 3.13 -5.99
N CYS A 313 -14.03 2.70 -5.96
CA CYS A 313 -13.62 1.42 -6.53
C CYS A 313 -14.21 0.24 -5.73
N LEU A 314 -14.23 0.34 -4.40
CA LEU A 314 -14.84 -0.69 -3.55
C LEU A 314 -16.33 -0.84 -3.81
N LEU A 315 -17.06 0.27 -3.96
CA LEU A 315 -18.47 0.27 -4.33
C LEU A 315 -18.68 -0.37 -5.71
N ALA A 316 -17.80 -0.11 -6.68
CA ALA A 316 -17.87 -0.76 -7.99
C ALA A 316 -17.61 -2.28 -7.90
N VAL A 317 -16.67 -2.73 -7.08
CA VAL A 317 -16.40 -4.16 -6.85
C VAL A 317 -17.60 -4.83 -6.16
N VAL A 318 -18.21 -4.16 -5.16
CA VAL A 318 -19.42 -4.66 -4.50
C VAL A 318 -20.59 -4.71 -5.47
N GLY A 319 -20.79 -3.68 -6.29
CA GLY A 319 -21.79 -3.67 -7.36
C GLY A 319 -21.60 -4.82 -8.35
N ALA A 320 -20.36 -5.05 -8.80
CA ALA A 320 -20.03 -6.17 -9.68
C ALA A 320 -20.31 -7.53 -9.03
N MET A 321 -20.04 -7.68 -7.73
CA MET A 321 -20.41 -8.88 -6.99
C MET A 321 -21.93 -9.07 -6.92
N LEU A 322 -22.69 -8.02 -6.61
CA LEU A 322 -24.16 -8.09 -6.53
C LEU A 322 -24.77 -8.46 -7.89
N ILE A 323 -24.28 -7.88 -8.98
CA ILE A 323 -24.69 -8.26 -10.35
C ILE A 323 -24.35 -9.73 -10.62
N SER A 324 -23.13 -10.15 -10.25
CA SER A 324 -22.72 -11.55 -10.39
C SER A 324 -23.61 -12.51 -9.59
N THR A 325 -24.11 -12.11 -8.42
CA THR A 325 -25.07 -12.92 -7.65
C THR A 325 -26.44 -13.02 -8.32
N ALA A 326 -26.88 -11.96 -9.02
CA ALA A 326 -28.09 -12.00 -9.83
C ALA A 326 -27.96 -13.00 -11.01
N ASP A 327 -26.74 -13.19 -11.52
CA ASP A 327 -26.39 -14.21 -12.53
C ASP A 327 -26.12 -15.61 -11.94
N ASN A 328 -26.66 -15.92 -10.76
CA ASN A 328 -26.49 -17.20 -10.04
C ASN A 328 -25.04 -17.58 -9.68
N ARG A 329 -24.07 -16.65 -9.74
CA ARG A 329 -22.71 -16.91 -9.24
C ARG A 329 -22.66 -16.60 -7.76
N ARG A 330 -22.30 -17.58 -6.94
CA ARG A 330 -22.23 -17.40 -5.49
C ARG A 330 -21.04 -16.52 -5.11
N PRO A 331 -21.21 -15.59 -4.16
CA PRO A 331 -20.09 -14.80 -3.67
C PRO A 331 -19.15 -15.70 -2.86
N ARG A 332 -17.84 -15.49 -3.02
CA ARG A 332 -16.83 -16.38 -2.45
C ARG A 332 -16.52 -15.99 -1.01
N ALA A 333 -16.69 -16.92 -0.07
CA ALA A 333 -16.38 -16.69 1.34
C ALA A 333 -14.90 -16.32 1.55
N SER A 334 -13.99 -16.87 0.72
CA SER A 334 -12.56 -16.56 0.73
C SER A 334 -12.24 -15.09 0.42
N PHE A 335 -13.13 -14.37 -0.27
CA PHE A 335 -13.02 -12.93 -0.47
C PHE A 335 -13.86 -12.14 0.56
N LEU A 336 -15.13 -12.51 0.74
CA LEU A 336 -16.06 -11.74 1.57
C LEU A 336 -15.62 -11.60 3.03
N ALA A 337 -15.18 -12.70 3.66
CA ALA A 337 -14.79 -12.67 5.07
C ALA A 337 -13.60 -11.73 5.32
N PRO A 338 -12.45 -11.86 4.63
CA PRO A 338 -11.36 -10.90 4.79
C PRO A 338 -11.73 -9.49 4.33
N PHE A 339 -12.59 -9.33 3.32
CA PHE A 339 -13.00 -8.01 2.85
C PHE A 339 -13.78 -7.27 3.93
N VAL A 340 -14.77 -7.91 4.56
CA VAL A 340 -15.54 -7.32 5.66
C VAL A 340 -14.64 -6.97 6.84
N ILE A 341 -13.67 -7.82 7.19
CA ILE A 341 -12.67 -7.51 8.24
C ILE A 341 -11.89 -6.24 7.89
N TRP A 342 -11.39 -6.12 6.66
CA TRP A 342 -10.68 -4.93 6.23
C TRP A 342 -11.54 -3.67 6.25
N GLN A 343 -12.82 -3.76 5.86
CA GLN A 343 -13.74 -2.62 5.94
C GLN A 343 -14.01 -2.20 7.39
N MET A 344 -14.15 -3.16 8.31
CA MET A 344 -14.29 -2.86 9.74
C MET A 344 -13.03 -2.20 10.30
N LEU A 345 -11.84 -2.69 9.93
CA LEU A 345 -10.57 -2.10 10.33
C LEU A 345 -10.39 -0.68 9.78
N ALA A 346 -10.73 -0.46 8.51
CA ALA A 346 -10.70 0.87 7.91
C ALA A 346 -11.69 1.82 8.60
N GLY A 347 -12.91 1.36 8.90
CA GLY A 347 -13.89 2.13 9.67
C GLY A 347 -13.36 2.52 11.06
N LEU A 348 -12.81 1.56 11.80
CA LEU A 348 -12.18 1.83 13.10
C LEU A 348 -11.02 2.83 12.96
N TYR A 349 -10.18 2.68 11.95
CA TYR A 349 -9.05 3.56 11.67
C TYR A 349 -9.49 5.01 11.45
N PHE A 350 -10.49 5.24 10.59
CA PHE A 350 -11.01 6.58 10.34
C PHE A 350 -11.80 7.16 11.52
N LEU A 351 -12.37 6.33 12.38
CA LEU A 351 -13.09 6.81 13.58
C LEU A 351 -12.17 7.11 14.77
N THR A 352 -11.00 6.49 14.83
CA THR A 352 -10.08 6.57 15.98
C THR A 352 -8.80 7.36 15.69
N ILE A 353 -8.07 7.01 14.63
CA ILE A 353 -6.78 7.60 14.30
C ILE A 353 -6.96 8.82 13.39
N LEU A 354 -7.69 8.64 12.28
CA LEU A 354 -7.79 9.65 11.22
C LEU A 354 -9.17 10.33 11.17
N LYS A 355 -9.77 10.57 12.35
CA LYS A 355 -11.06 11.25 12.48
C LYS A 355 -11.11 12.63 11.83
N PRO A 356 -10.07 13.50 11.95
CA PRO A 356 -10.10 14.82 11.33
C PRO A 356 -10.30 14.75 9.81
N TYR A 357 -9.71 13.74 9.14
CA TYR A 357 -9.76 13.60 7.69
C TYR A 357 -11.17 13.34 7.14
N VAL A 358 -12.00 12.60 7.88
CA VAL A 358 -13.40 12.32 7.48
C VAL A 358 -14.38 13.35 8.03
N ALA A 359 -13.96 14.18 8.99
CA ALA A 359 -14.76 15.26 9.55
C ALA A 359 -14.74 16.53 8.68
N LEU A 360 -13.77 16.65 7.75
CA LEU A 360 -13.77 17.71 6.74
C LEU A 360 -15.05 17.59 5.90
N PRO A 361 -15.74 18.69 5.56
CA PRO A 361 -16.82 18.63 4.60
C PRO A 361 -16.25 18.04 3.30
N ILE A 362 -16.92 17.00 2.81
CA ILE A 362 -16.61 16.36 1.53
C ILE A 362 -17.01 17.35 0.43
N GLU A 363 -16.15 18.31 0.15
CA GLU A 363 -16.26 19.17 -1.03
C GLU A 363 -15.41 18.55 -2.14
N PHE A 364 -16.10 17.97 -3.13
CA PHE A 364 -15.54 17.49 -4.39
C PHE A 364 -15.49 18.62 -5.42
#